data_AF-A0A218P3F1-F1
#
_entry.id   AF-A0A218P3F1-F1
#
_cell.length_a   1.000
_cell.length_b   1.000
_cell.length_c   1.000
_cell.angle_alpha   90.00
_cell.angle_beta   90.00
_cell.angle_gamma   90.00
#
_symmetry.space_group_name_H-M   'P 1'
#
loop_
_entity.id
_entity.type
_entity.pdbx_description
1 polymer ?
#
loop_
_entity_poly.entity_id
_entity_poly.type
_entity_poly.pdbx_seq_one_letter_code
_entity_poly.pdbx_strand_id
1 'polypeptide(L)'
;MRGFTHYISGLAAATFFPALVADLRMGILIPVVAAASAYLPDFLDFKFGKFFCRRDYEIDPAPWDEKKHYAPKLVKVSELSEENRYQFFAVQGRVSEIVERGEETLVFKVTDDKGNVKTVEKPYKSIIFRLKDDTGTVTVEAFGEDYEFFEEEFGEIEVGKEMLVFGYVDVDEDGVRMVVSDAPHPQGIADTIARAIEEAYEKGETIIKIHNVRLPGDVYRRFLVHLDPPKREVRVEMGPIVTPGGVSIGGEVPEYRRVGIAKVNVPFIKTYPKPTRIDSFSGPEIAFRKAEFRGKTVVKDRFLPWHHGFSHSLTAGFLAGVIIYALFALLGYNHSLELGLASMIGYWLHVFEDQLGFMGSNLLPPITKDVVPGFKLGESGSGLNNFSTAWLMIALMIWNFNRFTNPRPIPIADWKLLLLLIWPSIIGYAVAIIKSFKIRREVARLMDYYTNLDAFEELEEVGGI
;
A
#
# COMPACT_ATOMS: atom_id res chain seq x y z
N MET A 1 2.78 13.09 4.60
CA MET A 1 2.00 13.86 3.58
C MET A 1 2.57 13.51 2.21
N ARG A 2 2.42 14.31 1.14
CA ARG A 2 3.24 14.14 -0.07
C ARG A 2 4.55 14.92 0.05
N GLY A 3 5.61 14.42 -0.59
CA GLY A 3 6.96 15.01 -0.52
C GLY A 3 7.05 16.51 -0.82
N PHE A 4 6.22 17.04 -1.74
CA PHE A 4 6.20 18.47 -2.03
C PHE A 4 5.71 19.32 -0.85
N THR A 5 4.75 18.82 -0.07
CA THR A 5 4.27 19.53 1.12
C THR A 5 5.38 19.61 2.17
N HIS A 6 6.07 18.51 2.44
CA HIS A 6 7.21 18.47 3.36
C HIS A 6 8.32 19.45 2.95
N TYR A 7 8.63 19.49 1.65
CA TYR A 7 9.61 20.41 1.08
C TYR A 7 9.24 21.88 1.34
N ILE A 8 7.98 22.27 1.13
CA ILE A 8 7.51 23.64 1.42
C ILE A 8 7.63 23.95 2.91
N SER A 9 7.32 23.00 3.79
CA SER A 9 7.44 23.18 5.23
C SER A 9 8.88 23.47 5.68
N GLY A 10 9.86 22.80 5.07
CA GLY A 10 11.27 23.13 5.28
C GLY A 10 11.66 24.52 4.78
N LEU A 11 11.13 24.96 3.63
CA LEU A 11 11.32 26.35 3.17
C LEU A 11 10.72 27.36 4.16
N ALA A 12 9.50 27.09 4.64
CA ALA A 12 8.84 27.97 5.61
C ALA A 12 9.65 28.06 6.90
N ALA A 13 10.23 26.96 7.39
CA ALA A 13 11.10 26.96 8.56
C ALA A 13 12.29 27.93 8.42
N ALA A 14 12.95 27.96 7.26
CA ALA A 14 14.05 28.89 7.01
C ALA A 14 13.62 30.36 7.08
N THR A 15 12.37 30.68 6.69
CA THR A 15 11.89 32.07 6.70
C THR A 15 11.72 32.66 8.10
N PHE A 16 11.73 31.85 9.17
CA PHE A 16 11.69 32.35 10.55
C PHE A 16 13.02 32.92 11.03
N PHE A 17 14.10 32.76 10.26
CA PHE A 17 15.43 33.26 10.57
C PHE A 17 15.72 34.50 9.71
N PRO A 18 15.74 35.73 10.28
CA PRO A 18 15.91 36.97 9.51
C PRO A 18 17.20 37.00 8.68
N ALA A 19 18.28 36.38 9.20
CA ALA A 19 19.56 36.27 8.50
C ALA A 19 19.44 35.46 7.20
N LEU A 20 18.76 34.31 7.24
CA LEU A 20 18.53 33.47 6.05
C LEU A 20 17.60 34.16 5.05
N VAL A 21 16.63 34.95 5.53
CA VAL A 21 15.79 35.77 4.64
C VAL A 21 16.60 36.88 3.97
N ALA A 22 17.54 37.51 4.68
CA ALA A 22 18.45 38.50 4.10
C ALA A 22 19.32 37.89 2.98
N ASP A 23 19.86 36.70 3.22
CA ASP A 23 20.63 35.94 2.22
C ASP A 23 19.82 35.64 0.95
N LEU A 24 18.58 35.16 1.10
CA LEU A 24 17.69 34.92 -0.04
C LEU A 24 17.46 36.18 -0.86
N ARG A 25 17.34 37.35 -0.20
CA ARG A 25 17.20 38.65 -0.90
C ARG A 25 18.45 39.07 -1.65
N MET A 26 19.62 38.61 -1.20
CA MET A 26 20.90 38.80 -1.91
C MET A 26 21.13 37.78 -3.03
N GLY A 27 20.18 36.87 -3.26
CA GLY A 27 20.31 35.80 -4.26
C GLY A 27 21.10 34.58 -3.76
N ILE A 28 21.42 34.52 -2.46
CA ILE A 28 22.10 33.37 -1.86
C ILE A 28 21.05 32.28 -1.58
N LEU A 29 21.15 31.15 -2.29
CA LEU A 29 20.16 30.07 -2.24
C LEU A 29 20.44 28.99 -1.17
N ILE A 30 21.47 29.17 -0.33
CA ILE A 30 21.82 28.21 0.74
C ILE A 30 20.64 27.89 1.67
N PRO A 31 19.74 28.84 2.03
CA PRO A 31 18.59 28.53 2.89
C PRO A 31 17.64 27.44 2.34
N VAL A 32 17.69 27.12 1.04
CA VAL A 32 16.95 26.00 0.43
C VAL A 32 17.36 24.63 1.02
N VAL A 33 18.54 24.53 1.65
CA VAL A 33 18.97 23.30 2.35
C VAL A 33 17.99 22.88 3.44
N ALA A 34 17.30 23.82 4.10
CA ALA A 34 16.25 23.46 5.07
C ALA A 34 15.07 22.71 4.42
N ALA A 35 14.75 23.01 3.17
CA ALA A 35 13.74 22.30 2.38
C ALA A 35 14.20 20.89 2.00
N ALA A 36 15.46 20.75 1.60
CA ALA A 36 16.08 19.45 1.35
C ALA A 36 16.10 18.58 2.64
N SER A 37 16.39 19.20 3.79
CA SER A 37 16.35 18.53 5.10
C SER A 37 14.95 18.03 5.45
N ALA A 38 13.90 18.79 5.14
CA ALA A 38 12.52 18.35 5.35
C ALA A 38 12.12 17.15 4.46
N TYR A 39 12.69 17.02 3.25
CA TYR A 39 12.44 15.88 2.37
C TYR A 39 13.33 14.66 2.69
N LEU A 40 14.39 14.85 3.49
CA LEU A 40 15.39 13.83 3.77
C LEU A 40 14.84 12.55 4.43
N PRO A 41 13.87 12.57 5.35
CA PRO A 41 13.32 11.35 5.95
C PRO A 41 12.79 10.36 4.90
N ASP A 42 11.90 10.84 4.02
CA ASP A 42 11.37 10.06 2.90
C ASP A 42 12.49 9.55 2.00
N PHE A 43 13.42 10.43 1.63
CA PHE A 43 14.52 10.06 0.75
C PHE A 43 15.34 8.91 1.34
N LEU A 44 15.71 9.00 2.63
CA LEU A 44 16.50 7.97 3.30
C LEU A 44 15.78 6.63 3.32
N ASP A 45 14.48 6.63 3.59
CA ASP A 45 13.69 5.41 3.67
C ASP A 45 13.47 4.76 2.30
N PHE A 46 13.04 5.54 1.31
CA PHE A 46 12.72 5.02 -0.01
C PHE A 46 13.97 4.68 -0.84
N LYS A 47 15.13 5.26 -0.54
CA LYS A 47 16.40 4.95 -1.23
C LYS A 47 17.29 3.97 -0.49
N PHE A 48 17.21 3.91 0.84
CA PHE A 48 18.07 3.04 1.65
C PHE A 48 17.26 2.15 2.58
N GLY A 49 16.42 2.72 3.45
CA GLY A 49 15.72 2.00 4.51
C GLY A 49 14.95 0.77 4.04
N LYS A 50 14.21 0.88 2.92
CA LYS A 50 13.46 -0.23 2.34
C LYS A 50 14.31 -1.44 1.94
N PHE A 51 15.58 -1.24 1.59
CA PHE A 51 16.48 -2.32 1.15
C PHE A 51 17.16 -3.04 2.32
N PHE A 52 17.16 -2.42 3.51
CA PHE A 52 17.64 -3.04 4.74
C PHE A 52 16.54 -3.72 5.55
N CYS A 53 15.27 -3.60 5.12
CA CYS A 53 14.17 -4.28 5.77
C CYS A 53 14.22 -5.78 5.46
N ARG A 54 14.30 -6.61 6.51
CA ARG A 54 14.19 -8.05 6.38
C ARG A 54 12.76 -8.42 5.96
N ARG A 55 12.65 -9.37 5.03
CA ARG A 55 11.39 -9.96 4.59
C ARG A 55 11.41 -11.43 4.98
N ASP A 56 10.36 -11.89 5.63
CA ASP A 56 10.17 -13.30 5.95
C ASP A 56 9.35 -14.00 4.86
N TYR A 57 8.45 -13.26 4.20
CA TYR A 57 7.71 -13.72 3.02
C TYR A 57 7.74 -12.70 1.88
N GLU A 58 7.90 -13.19 0.66
CA GLU A 58 7.66 -12.44 -0.58
C GLU A 58 6.49 -13.08 -1.33
N ILE A 59 5.39 -12.32 -1.45
CA ILE A 59 4.22 -12.72 -2.20
C ILE A 59 4.36 -12.09 -3.59
N ASP A 60 4.80 -12.89 -4.55
CA ASP A 60 4.80 -12.55 -5.97
C ASP A 60 3.71 -13.34 -6.69
N PRO A 61 2.50 -12.78 -6.82
CA PRO A 61 1.38 -13.51 -7.40
C PRO A 61 1.53 -13.66 -8.93
N ALA A 62 2.30 -12.80 -9.59
CA ALA A 62 2.52 -12.88 -11.03
C ALA A 62 4.00 -12.58 -11.34
N PRO A 63 4.86 -13.61 -11.26
CA PRO A 63 6.29 -13.45 -11.44
C PRO A 63 6.64 -12.70 -12.72
N TRP A 64 7.58 -11.79 -12.59
CA TRP A 64 8.00 -10.87 -13.63
C TRP A 64 9.02 -11.55 -14.58
N ASP A 65 8.85 -11.39 -15.90
CA ASP A 65 9.87 -11.79 -16.88
C ASP A 65 11.01 -10.74 -16.96
N GLU A 66 12.20 -11.09 -16.46
CA GLU A 66 13.34 -10.16 -16.40
C GLU A 66 13.73 -9.59 -17.77
N LYS A 67 13.53 -10.35 -18.86
CA LYS A 67 13.90 -9.93 -20.22
C LYS A 67 12.83 -9.06 -20.85
N LYS A 68 11.55 -9.41 -20.64
CA LYS A 68 10.42 -8.74 -21.29
C LYS A 68 9.86 -7.57 -20.49
N HIS A 69 10.22 -7.45 -19.22
CA HIS A 69 9.80 -6.38 -18.32
C HIS A 69 8.30 -6.33 -17.98
N TYR A 70 7.58 -7.45 -18.10
CA TYR A 70 6.17 -7.59 -17.74
C TYR A 70 5.87 -8.99 -17.18
N ALA A 71 4.75 -9.13 -16.47
CA ALA A 71 4.17 -10.41 -16.07
C ALA A 71 3.06 -10.84 -17.05
N PRO A 72 2.77 -12.15 -17.17
CA PRO A 72 3.42 -13.25 -16.45
C PRO A 72 4.74 -13.72 -17.10
N LYS A 73 5.62 -14.29 -16.27
CA LYS A 73 6.87 -14.93 -16.70
C LYS A 73 6.58 -16.17 -17.57
N LEU A 74 7.29 -16.27 -18.69
CA LEU A 74 7.30 -17.48 -19.51
C LEU A 74 8.17 -18.55 -18.82
N VAL A 75 7.58 -19.69 -18.51
CA VAL A 75 8.25 -20.83 -17.84
C VAL A 75 8.06 -22.11 -18.64
N LYS A 76 8.95 -23.07 -18.40
CA LYS A 76 8.82 -24.43 -18.93
C LYS A 76 7.93 -25.29 -18.03
N VAL A 77 7.37 -26.36 -18.58
CA VAL A 77 6.52 -27.30 -17.83
C VAL A 77 7.24 -27.88 -16.62
N SER A 78 8.53 -28.21 -16.74
CA SER A 78 9.32 -28.73 -15.62
C SER A 78 9.53 -27.74 -14.46
N GLU A 79 9.27 -26.45 -14.66
CA GLU A 79 9.37 -25.43 -13.61
C GLU A 79 8.07 -25.29 -12.81
N LEU A 80 6.98 -25.93 -13.25
CA LEU A 80 5.71 -25.93 -12.53
C LEU A 80 5.75 -26.97 -11.40
N SER A 81 5.36 -26.56 -10.21
CA SER A 81 5.40 -27.38 -9.00
C SER A 81 4.30 -26.96 -8.03
N GLU A 82 4.08 -27.75 -6.99
CA GLU A 82 3.17 -27.41 -5.90
C GLU A 82 3.59 -26.14 -5.13
N GLU A 83 4.89 -25.84 -5.07
CA GLU A 83 5.40 -24.62 -4.43
C GLU A 83 4.90 -23.35 -5.11
N ASN A 84 4.57 -23.45 -6.40
CA ASN A 84 4.13 -22.34 -7.23
C ASN A 84 2.59 -22.24 -7.32
N ARG A 85 1.86 -23.00 -6.51
CA ARG A 85 0.39 -23.01 -6.50
C ARG A 85 -0.16 -21.58 -6.36
N TYR A 86 -1.16 -21.27 -7.19
CA TYR A 86 -1.84 -19.99 -7.36
C TYR A 86 -1.05 -18.86 -8.04
N GLN A 87 0.24 -19.04 -8.33
CA GLN A 87 1.02 -18.06 -9.08
C GLN A 87 0.67 -18.08 -10.58
N PHE A 88 0.75 -16.91 -11.21
CA PHE A 88 0.38 -16.68 -12.60
C PHE A 88 1.58 -16.76 -13.55
N PHE A 89 1.53 -17.69 -14.51
CA PHE A 89 2.60 -17.94 -15.49
C PHE A 89 2.08 -17.96 -16.94
N ALA A 90 3.02 -17.89 -17.87
CA ALA A 90 2.82 -18.25 -19.26
C ALA A 90 3.59 -19.53 -19.59
N VAL A 91 2.98 -20.45 -20.32
CA VAL A 91 3.62 -21.69 -20.79
C VAL A 91 3.38 -21.83 -22.28
N GLN A 92 4.45 -22.06 -23.05
CA GLN A 92 4.36 -22.32 -24.48
C GLN A 92 4.54 -23.81 -24.74
N GLY A 93 3.63 -24.40 -25.49
CA GLY A 93 3.72 -25.81 -25.84
C GLY A 93 2.79 -26.21 -26.97
N ARG A 94 2.85 -27.48 -27.33
CA ARG A 94 2.00 -28.11 -28.34
C ARG A 94 0.91 -28.92 -27.66
N VAL A 95 -0.34 -28.74 -28.08
CA VAL A 95 -1.46 -29.55 -27.60
C VAL A 95 -1.24 -31.00 -28.04
N SER A 96 -1.07 -31.89 -27.08
CA SER A 96 -0.79 -33.31 -27.34
C SER A 96 -2.06 -34.15 -27.37
N GLU A 97 -3.03 -33.81 -26.54
CA GLU A 97 -4.27 -34.56 -26.34
C GLU A 97 -5.35 -33.63 -25.79
N ILE A 98 -6.60 -33.83 -26.21
CA ILE A 98 -7.78 -33.21 -25.59
C ILE A 98 -8.44 -34.31 -24.76
N VAL A 99 -8.48 -34.12 -23.44
CA VAL A 99 -9.00 -35.09 -22.48
C VAL A 99 -10.52 -35.01 -22.42
N GLU A 100 -11.06 -33.80 -22.31
CA GLU A 100 -12.49 -33.56 -22.14
C GLU A 100 -12.89 -32.22 -22.75
N ARG A 101 -14.12 -32.16 -23.31
CA ARG A 101 -14.80 -30.92 -23.70
C ARG A 101 -16.22 -30.97 -23.14
N GLY A 102 -16.56 -30.00 -22.30
CA GLY A 102 -17.88 -29.83 -21.72
C GLY A 102 -18.58 -28.58 -22.28
N GLU A 103 -19.89 -28.69 -22.53
CA GLU A 103 -20.75 -27.55 -22.84
C GLU A 103 -22.04 -27.72 -22.03
N GLU A 104 -22.14 -26.96 -20.94
CA GLU A 104 -23.30 -26.92 -20.04
C GLU A 104 -23.98 -25.55 -20.09
N THR A 105 -25.21 -25.44 -19.58
CA THR A 105 -25.90 -24.14 -19.43
C THR A 105 -26.09 -23.86 -17.96
N LEU A 106 -25.43 -22.84 -17.43
CA LEU A 106 -25.62 -22.39 -16.05
C LEU A 106 -26.84 -21.49 -15.96
N VAL A 107 -27.75 -21.82 -15.04
CA VAL A 107 -28.94 -21.03 -14.73
C VAL A 107 -28.79 -20.42 -13.35
N PHE A 108 -28.64 -19.09 -13.27
CA PHE A 108 -28.48 -18.39 -11.99
C PHE A 108 -29.38 -17.16 -11.91
N LYS A 109 -29.71 -16.78 -10.66
CA LYS A 109 -30.62 -15.67 -10.37
C LYS A 109 -29.82 -14.43 -10.00
N VAL A 110 -29.83 -13.42 -10.85
CA VAL A 110 -29.18 -12.12 -10.64
C VAL A 110 -30.21 -11.14 -10.09
N THR A 111 -29.89 -10.47 -8.99
CA THR A 111 -30.76 -9.42 -8.43
C THR A 111 -30.25 -8.07 -8.89
N ASP A 112 -31.09 -7.26 -9.54
CA ASP A 112 -30.71 -5.92 -9.99
C ASP A 112 -30.60 -4.92 -8.82
N ASP A 113 -30.03 -3.74 -9.08
CA ASP A 113 -29.87 -2.64 -8.11
C ASP A 113 -31.21 -2.13 -7.51
N LYS A 114 -32.35 -2.58 -8.05
CA LYS A 114 -33.71 -2.26 -7.60
C LYS A 114 -34.39 -3.44 -6.89
N GLY A 115 -33.68 -4.55 -6.67
CA GLY A 115 -34.18 -5.73 -5.96
C GLY A 115 -34.98 -6.72 -6.84
N ASN A 116 -35.01 -6.55 -8.16
CA ASN A 116 -35.69 -7.50 -9.05
C ASN A 116 -34.79 -8.69 -9.37
N VAL A 117 -35.30 -9.90 -9.20
CA VAL A 117 -34.58 -11.14 -9.48
C VAL A 117 -34.83 -11.53 -10.95
N LYS A 118 -33.76 -11.54 -11.75
CA LYS A 118 -33.76 -12.04 -13.14
C LYS A 118 -33.04 -13.38 -13.20
N THR A 119 -33.66 -14.36 -13.85
CA THR A 119 -32.98 -15.60 -14.21
C THR A 119 -32.13 -15.34 -15.45
N VAL A 120 -30.83 -15.61 -15.35
CA VAL A 120 -29.86 -15.50 -16.43
C VAL A 120 -29.39 -16.92 -16.75
N GLU A 121 -29.49 -17.28 -18.03
CA GLU A 121 -28.93 -18.52 -18.56
C GLU A 121 -27.66 -18.15 -19.32
N LYS A 122 -26.51 -18.74 -18.94
CA LYS A 122 -25.22 -18.50 -19.59
C LYS A 122 -24.61 -19.84 -20.00
N PRO A 123 -24.18 -20.01 -21.26
CA PRO A 123 -23.41 -21.19 -21.64
C PRO A 123 -22.11 -21.23 -20.82
N TYR A 124 -21.75 -22.42 -20.38
CA TYR A 124 -20.55 -22.73 -19.62
C TYR A 124 -19.78 -23.80 -20.37
N LYS A 125 -18.74 -23.36 -21.07
CA LYS A 125 -17.85 -24.24 -21.80
C LYS A 125 -16.65 -24.58 -20.94
N SER A 126 -16.18 -25.81 -21.02
CA SER A 126 -14.94 -26.23 -20.38
C SER A 126 -14.15 -27.13 -21.32
N ILE A 127 -12.83 -27.12 -21.16
CA ILE A 127 -11.92 -28.01 -21.86
C ILE A 127 -10.78 -28.39 -20.91
N ILE A 128 -10.42 -29.67 -20.98
CA ILE A 128 -9.22 -30.20 -20.35
C ILE A 128 -8.35 -30.78 -21.45
N PHE A 129 -7.11 -30.34 -21.53
CA PHE A 129 -6.17 -30.80 -22.55
C PHE A 129 -4.75 -30.90 -21.99
N ARG A 130 -3.90 -31.67 -22.67
CA ARG A 130 -2.49 -31.86 -22.29
C ARG A 130 -1.59 -31.01 -23.17
N LEU A 131 -0.90 -30.05 -22.55
CA LEU A 131 0.09 -29.21 -23.20
C LEU A 131 1.48 -29.83 -23.00
N LYS A 132 2.22 -30.04 -24.10
CA LYS A 132 3.55 -30.64 -24.08
C LYS A 132 4.59 -29.66 -24.60
N ASP A 133 5.66 -29.47 -23.85
CA ASP A 133 6.86 -28.77 -24.30
C ASP A 133 8.06 -29.73 -24.41
N ASP A 134 9.28 -29.20 -24.50
CA ASP A 134 10.50 -29.99 -24.57
C ASP A 134 10.96 -30.58 -23.21
N THR A 135 10.30 -30.20 -22.11
CA THR A 135 10.63 -30.61 -20.74
C THR A 135 9.61 -31.51 -20.10
N GLY A 136 8.35 -31.47 -20.52
CA GLY A 136 7.30 -32.29 -19.94
C GLY A 136 5.92 -32.08 -20.57
N THR A 137 4.93 -32.67 -19.91
CA THR A 137 3.51 -32.52 -20.25
C THR A 137 2.77 -32.06 -19.01
N VAL A 138 1.90 -31.06 -19.15
CA VAL A 138 1.03 -30.56 -18.07
C VAL A 138 -0.43 -30.60 -18.50
N THR A 139 -1.32 -30.88 -17.55
CA THR A 139 -2.77 -30.76 -17.75
C THR A 139 -3.16 -29.29 -17.67
N VAL A 140 -3.88 -28.82 -18.68
CA VAL A 140 -4.42 -27.47 -18.77
C VAL A 140 -5.94 -27.56 -18.76
N GLU A 141 -6.54 -26.76 -17.89
CA GLU A 141 -7.99 -26.64 -17.75
C GLU A 141 -8.42 -25.21 -18.06
N ALA A 142 -9.43 -25.04 -18.89
CA ALA A 142 -10.06 -23.74 -19.14
C ALA A 142 -11.57 -23.91 -19.04
N PHE A 143 -12.26 -22.96 -18.42
CA PHE A 143 -13.71 -23.03 -18.25
C PHE A 143 -14.36 -21.65 -18.16
N GLY A 144 -15.66 -21.62 -18.45
CA GLY A 144 -16.49 -20.43 -18.36
C GLY A 144 -15.95 -19.27 -19.20
N GLU A 145 -15.85 -18.09 -18.57
CA GLU A 145 -15.38 -16.87 -19.21
C GLU A 145 -13.90 -16.93 -19.60
N ASP A 146 -13.08 -17.69 -18.88
CA ASP A 146 -11.65 -17.85 -19.21
C ASP A 146 -11.46 -18.67 -20.48
N TYR A 147 -12.31 -19.68 -20.70
CA TYR A 147 -12.31 -20.44 -21.95
C TYR A 147 -12.74 -19.58 -23.14
N GLU A 148 -13.84 -18.84 -22.99
CA GLU A 148 -14.36 -17.95 -24.04
C GLU A 148 -13.33 -16.90 -24.44
N PHE A 149 -12.73 -16.22 -23.45
CA PHE A 149 -11.67 -15.25 -23.66
C PHE A 149 -10.46 -15.88 -24.35
N PHE A 150 -10.05 -17.07 -23.93
CA PHE A 150 -8.88 -17.73 -24.50
C PHE A 150 -9.08 -18.15 -25.96
N GLU A 151 -10.25 -18.67 -26.32
CA GLU A 151 -10.56 -18.98 -27.73
C GLU A 151 -10.69 -17.73 -28.59
N GLU A 152 -11.25 -16.64 -28.06
CA GLU A 152 -11.36 -15.37 -28.79
C GLU A 152 -9.97 -14.78 -29.11
N GLU A 153 -9.05 -14.79 -28.13
CA GLU A 153 -7.72 -14.19 -28.27
C GLU A 153 -6.69 -15.10 -28.97
N PHE A 154 -6.75 -16.42 -28.74
CA PHE A 154 -5.72 -17.38 -29.19
C PHE A 154 -6.25 -18.41 -30.21
N GLY A 155 -7.54 -18.37 -30.53
CA GLY A 155 -8.22 -19.27 -31.45
C GLY A 155 -8.47 -20.67 -30.87
N GLU A 156 -9.19 -21.49 -31.62
CA GLU A 156 -9.63 -22.82 -31.17
C GLU A 156 -8.48 -23.74 -30.71
N ILE A 157 -8.75 -24.53 -29.67
CA ILE A 157 -7.78 -25.45 -29.07
C ILE A 157 -7.82 -26.80 -29.81
N GLU A 158 -6.83 -27.06 -30.66
CA GLU A 158 -6.74 -28.27 -31.48
C GLU A 158 -5.49 -29.10 -31.20
N VAL A 159 -5.61 -30.44 -31.31
CA VAL A 159 -4.46 -31.35 -31.18
C VAL A 159 -3.41 -31.02 -32.24
N GLY A 160 -2.17 -30.87 -31.80
CA GLY A 160 -1.04 -30.55 -32.65
C GLY A 160 -0.81 -29.06 -32.88
N LYS A 161 -1.67 -28.17 -32.38
CA LYS A 161 -1.47 -26.72 -32.42
C LYS A 161 -0.43 -26.29 -31.37
N GLU A 162 0.48 -25.40 -31.75
CA GLU A 162 1.33 -24.70 -30.79
C GLU A 162 0.59 -23.49 -30.24
N MET A 163 0.65 -23.30 -28.92
CA MET A 163 -0.04 -22.21 -28.24
C MET A 163 0.72 -21.71 -27.03
N LEU A 164 0.44 -20.46 -26.69
CA LEU A 164 0.88 -19.81 -25.47
C LEU A 164 -0.32 -19.77 -24.51
N VAL A 165 -0.20 -20.46 -23.39
CA VAL A 165 -1.24 -20.54 -22.37
C VAL A 165 -0.88 -19.62 -21.21
N PHE A 166 -1.83 -18.78 -20.80
CA PHE A 166 -1.73 -17.95 -19.61
C PHE A 166 -2.66 -18.49 -18.54
N GLY A 167 -2.17 -18.61 -17.31
CA GLY A 167 -2.93 -19.26 -16.26
C GLY A 167 -2.20 -19.34 -14.93
N TYR A 168 -2.92 -19.74 -13.90
CA TYR A 168 -2.32 -20.00 -12.59
C TYR A 168 -2.11 -21.49 -12.36
N VAL A 169 -1.13 -21.82 -11.52
CA VAL A 169 -0.86 -23.22 -11.14
C VAL A 169 -1.86 -23.67 -10.10
N ASP A 170 -2.41 -24.86 -10.26
CA ASP A 170 -3.18 -25.54 -9.22
C ASP A 170 -2.69 -26.98 -9.07
N VAL A 171 -3.07 -27.62 -7.97
CA VAL A 171 -2.67 -28.99 -7.66
C VAL A 171 -3.91 -29.79 -7.31
N ASP A 172 -4.07 -30.93 -7.98
CA ASP A 172 -5.11 -31.92 -7.74
C ASP A 172 -4.52 -33.29 -7.40
N GLU A 173 -5.35 -34.34 -7.37
CA GLU A 173 -4.92 -35.72 -7.07
C GLU A 173 -3.99 -36.31 -8.14
N ASP A 174 -4.09 -35.82 -9.39
CA ASP A 174 -3.30 -36.27 -10.54
C ASP A 174 -1.98 -35.49 -10.70
N GLY A 175 -1.82 -34.40 -9.94
CA GLY A 175 -0.58 -33.65 -9.79
C GLY A 175 -0.73 -32.17 -10.11
N VAL A 176 0.30 -31.59 -10.73
CA VAL A 176 0.33 -30.17 -11.08
C VAL A 176 -0.47 -29.94 -12.36
N ARG A 177 -1.40 -28.98 -12.31
CA ARG A 177 -2.17 -28.51 -13.46
C ARG A 177 -2.10 -27.00 -13.60
N MET A 178 -2.49 -26.52 -14.77
CA MET A 178 -2.58 -25.09 -15.06
C MET A 178 -4.02 -24.73 -15.39
N VAL A 179 -4.57 -23.73 -14.71
CA VAL A 179 -5.91 -23.23 -14.98
C VAL A 179 -5.80 -21.94 -15.77
N VAL A 180 -6.40 -21.91 -16.96
CA VAL A 180 -6.37 -20.75 -17.87
C VAL A 180 -7.00 -19.55 -17.18
N SER A 181 -6.30 -18.42 -17.27
CA SER A 181 -6.68 -17.22 -16.52
C SER A 181 -6.01 -15.96 -17.07
N ASP A 182 -6.60 -14.81 -16.79
CA ASP A 182 -6.02 -13.48 -17.07
C ASP A 182 -5.37 -12.82 -15.83
N ALA A 183 -5.38 -13.53 -14.70
CA ALA A 183 -4.89 -13.03 -13.41
C ALA A 183 -4.50 -14.20 -12.47
N PRO A 184 -3.64 -13.95 -11.47
CA PRO A 184 -3.36 -14.93 -10.42
C PRO A 184 -4.60 -15.25 -9.57
N HIS A 185 -4.57 -16.42 -8.96
CA HIS A 185 -5.63 -16.82 -8.04
C HIS A 185 -5.44 -16.13 -6.67
N PRO A 186 -6.44 -15.40 -6.13
CA PRO A 186 -6.30 -14.61 -4.91
C PRO A 186 -6.03 -15.44 -3.64
N GLN A 187 -6.34 -16.74 -3.65
CA GLN A 187 -6.19 -17.61 -2.48
C GLN A 187 -4.75 -17.72 -1.98
N GLY A 188 -3.76 -17.84 -2.87
CA GLY A 188 -2.35 -17.93 -2.45
C GLY A 188 -1.86 -16.69 -1.71
N ILE A 189 -2.38 -15.52 -2.08
CA ILE A 189 -2.11 -14.27 -1.37
C ILE A 189 -2.77 -14.32 0.02
N ALA A 190 -4.04 -14.72 0.10
CA ALA A 190 -4.79 -14.81 1.35
C ALA A 190 -4.12 -15.78 2.35
N ASP A 191 -3.77 -16.99 1.88
CA ASP A 191 -3.15 -18.03 2.69
C ASP A 191 -1.78 -17.59 3.22
N THR A 192 -0.95 -16.97 2.37
CA THR A 192 0.39 -16.53 2.79
C THR A 192 0.30 -15.41 3.83
N ILE A 193 -0.65 -14.49 3.69
CA ILE A 193 -0.89 -13.45 4.71
C ILE A 193 -1.41 -14.07 6.01
N ALA A 194 -2.35 -15.01 5.93
CA ALA A 194 -2.89 -15.71 7.11
C ALA A 194 -1.78 -16.44 7.88
N ARG A 195 -0.93 -17.22 7.18
CA ARG A 195 0.24 -17.87 7.76
C ARG A 195 1.20 -16.87 8.40
N ALA A 196 1.47 -15.75 7.75
CA ALA A 196 2.35 -14.72 8.31
C ALA A 196 1.81 -14.11 9.61
N ILE A 197 0.49 -13.94 9.73
CA ILE A 197 -0.17 -13.50 10.97
C ILE A 197 0.00 -14.55 12.07
N GLU A 198 -0.27 -15.82 11.78
CA GLU A 198 -0.13 -16.91 12.76
C GLU A 198 1.31 -17.05 13.24
N GLU A 199 2.28 -17.05 12.33
CA GLU A 199 3.70 -17.10 12.69
C GLU A 199 4.13 -15.89 13.52
N ALA A 200 3.59 -14.71 13.25
CA ALA A 200 3.91 -13.52 14.04
C ALA A 200 3.43 -13.66 15.49
N TYR A 201 2.32 -14.38 15.72
CA TYR A 201 1.82 -14.66 17.07
C TYR A 201 2.78 -15.54 17.87
N GLU A 202 3.44 -16.49 17.21
CA GLU A 202 4.41 -17.40 17.82
C GLU A 202 5.80 -16.78 17.95
N LYS A 203 6.37 -16.31 16.83
CA LYS A 203 7.76 -15.83 16.70
C LYS A 203 7.95 -14.39 17.16
N GLY A 204 6.88 -13.62 17.24
CA GLY A 204 6.86 -12.23 17.71
C GLY A 204 6.75 -11.19 16.59
N GLU A 205 7.38 -11.41 15.43
CA GLU A 205 7.25 -10.54 14.26
C GLU A 205 7.48 -11.32 12.97
N THR A 206 6.66 -11.02 11.95
CA THR A 206 6.80 -11.52 10.58
C THR A 206 6.59 -10.35 9.62
N ILE A 207 7.48 -10.19 8.64
CA ILE A 207 7.38 -9.12 7.64
C ILE A 207 7.10 -9.71 6.26
N ILE A 208 6.04 -9.24 5.63
CA ILE A 208 5.65 -9.66 4.29
C ILE A 208 5.86 -8.53 3.27
N LYS A 209 6.36 -8.90 2.09
CA LYS A 209 6.36 -8.07 0.89
C LYS A 209 5.26 -8.56 -0.04
N ILE A 210 4.34 -7.68 -0.43
CA ILE A 210 3.31 -7.98 -1.42
C ILE A 210 3.68 -7.27 -2.70
N HIS A 211 4.02 -8.02 -3.75
CA HIS A 211 4.28 -7.47 -5.07
C HIS A 211 2.98 -7.14 -5.79
N ASN A 212 3.04 -6.12 -6.64
CA ASN A 212 1.96 -5.80 -7.56
C ASN A 212 2.04 -6.66 -8.82
N VAL A 213 0.93 -6.77 -9.54
CA VAL A 213 0.85 -7.50 -10.80
C VAL A 213 0.96 -6.50 -11.95
N ARG A 214 2.13 -6.40 -12.58
CA ARG A 214 2.39 -5.51 -13.73
C ARG A 214 2.19 -6.27 -15.04
N LEU A 215 1.22 -5.82 -15.83
CA LEU A 215 0.87 -6.40 -17.13
C LEU A 215 1.57 -5.64 -18.28
N PRO A 216 1.58 -6.19 -19.52
CA PRO A 216 2.08 -5.48 -20.69
C PRO A 216 1.40 -4.12 -20.90
N GLY A 217 2.16 -3.13 -21.36
CA GLY A 217 1.63 -1.77 -21.61
C GLY A 217 1.65 -0.83 -20.39
N ASP A 218 2.42 -1.16 -19.36
CA ASP A 218 2.55 -0.38 -18.10
C ASP A 218 1.22 -0.19 -17.37
N VAL A 219 0.38 -1.22 -17.41
CA VAL A 219 -0.87 -1.32 -16.66
C VAL A 219 -0.74 -2.37 -15.57
N TYR A 220 -1.62 -2.33 -14.59
CA TYR A 220 -1.53 -3.18 -13.41
C TYR A 220 -2.85 -3.85 -13.13
N ARG A 221 -2.81 -5.10 -12.67
CA ARG A 221 -4.00 -5.73 -12.08
C ARG A 221 -4.14 -5.23 -10.65
N ARG A 222 -5.25 -4.52 -10.36
CA ARG A 222 -5.55 -4.11 -8.99
C ARG A 222 -6.02 -5.30 -8.18
N PHE A 223 -5.62 -5.36 -6.92
CA PHE A 223 -6.28 -6.21 -5.93
C PHE A 223 -6.33 -5.54 -4.56
N LEU A 224 -7.27 -5.98 -3.74
CA LEU A 224 -7.53 -5.46 -2.40
C LEU A 224 -7.26 -6.55 -1.36
N VAL A 225 -6.54 -6.20 -0.31
CA VAL A 225 -6.36 -7.06 0.86
C VAL A 225 -7.20 -6.52 2.00
N HIS A 226 -8.14 -7.36 2.44
CA HIS A 226 -9.04 -7.13 3.56
C HIS A 226 -8.60 -8.01 4.72
N LEU A 227 -8.12 -7.39 5.78
CA LEU A 227 -7.99 -8.03 7.08
C LEU A 227 -9.32 -7.84 7.81
N ASP A 228 -10.04 -8.92 8.12
CA ASP A 228 -11.31 -8.95 8.83
C ASP A 228 -11.12 -9.60 10.21
N PRO A 229 -10.75 -8.82 11.25
CA PRO A 229 -10.59 -9.34 12.60
C PRO A 229 -11.82 -10.08 13.16
N PRO A 230 -13.07 -9.58 13.01
CA PRO A 230 -14.27 -10.29 13.48
C PRO A 230 -14.39 -11.72 13.00
N LYS A 231 -14.19 -11.92 11.70
CA LYS A 231 -14.33 -13.24 11.10
C LYS A 231 -13.07 -14.09 11.24
N ARG A 232 -11.99 -13.48 11.76
CA ARG A 232 -10.61 -13.96 11.71
C ARG A 232 -10.27 -14.45 10.30
N GLU A 233 -10.46 -13.57 9.32
CA GLU A 233 -10.28 -13.88 7.90
C GLU A 233 -9.35 -12.87 7.22
N VAL A 234 -8.53 -13.37 6.30
CA VAL A 234 -7.89 -12.57 5.26
C VAL A 234 -8.68 -12.79 3.97
N ARG A 235 -9.29 -11.73 3.46
CA ARG A 235 -9.98 -11.74 2.16
C ARG A 235 -9.17 -10.95 1.14
N VAL A 236 -8.89 -11.56 0.00
CA VAL A 236 -8.23 -10.92 -1.13
C VAL A 236 -9.21 -10.84 -2.29
N GLU A 237 -9.38 -9.66 -2.85
CA GLU A 237 -10.30 -9.40 -3.96
C GLU A 237 -9.54 -8.89 -5.18
N MET A 238 -9.57 -9.66 -6.26
CA MET A 238 -9.02 -9.27 -7.55
C MET A 238 -9.95 -8.25 -8.23
N GLY A 239 -9.36 -7.17 -8.71
CA GLY A 239 -10.05 -6.06 -9.33
C GLY A 239 -9.72 -5.88 -10.81
N PRO A 240 -10.09 -4.73 -11.38
CA PRO A 240 -9.86 -4.44 -12.80
C PRO A 240 -8.38 -4.13 -13.08
N ILE A 241 -8.08 -4.02 -14.38
CA ILE A 241 -6.82 -3.48 -14.87
C ILE A 241 -6.86 -1.95 -14.75
N VAL A 242 -5.75 -1.36 -14.29
CA VAL A 242 -5.63 0.07 -14.02
C VAL A 242 -4.33 0.65 -14.57
N THR A 243 -4.39 1.95 -14.90
CA THR A 243 -3.20 2.73 -15.24
C THR A 243 -2.29 2.96 -14.02
N PRO A 244 -1.05 3.43 -14.17
CA PRO A 244 -0.19 3.82 -13.04
C PRO A 244 -0.84 4.89 -12.13
N GLY A 245 -1.79 5.68 -12.65
CA GLY A 245 -2.57 6.66 -11.90
C GLY A 245 -3.76 6.07 -11.13
N GLY A 246 -4.01 4.77 -11.25
CA GLY A 246 -5.11 4.06 -10.60
C GLY A 246 -6.47 4.19 -11.29
N VAL A 247 -6.51 4.64 -12.55
CA VAL A 247 -7.73 4.74 -13.35
C VAL A 247 -8.04 3.37 -13.96
N SER A 248 -9.26 2.88 -13.75
CA SER A 248 -9.73 1.61 -14.34
C SER A 248 -9.87 1.72 -15.85
N ILE A 249 -9.39 0.70 -16.56
CA ILE A 249 -9.51 0.58 -18.02
C ILE A 249 -10.26 -0.69 -18.46
N GLY A 250 -10.87 -1.42 -17.51
CA GLY A 250 -11.63 -2.65 -17.76
C GLY A 250 -10.91 -3.92 -17.32
N GLY A 251 -11.26 -5.04 -17.95
CA GLY A 251 -10.75 -6.38 -17.62
C GLY A 251 -11.21 -6.80 -16.22
N GLU A 252 -12.51 -6.90 -15.97
CA GLU A 252 -12.96 -7.43 -14.67
C GLU A 252 -12.70 -8.92 -14.56
N VAL A 253 -12.35 -9.39 -13.37
CA VAL A 253 -12.13 -10.82 -13.12
C VAL A 253 -13.49 -11.52 -12.94
N PRO A 254 -13.70 -12.70 -13.55
CA PRO A 254 -14.91 -13.50 -13.36
C PRO A 254 -15.21 -13.77 -11.89
N GLU A 255 -16.50 -13.84 -11.54
CA GLU A 255 -16.96 -13.89 -10.15
C GLU A 255 -16.39 -15.10 -9.37
N TYR A 256 -16.29 -16.26 -10.02
CA TYR A 256 -15.84 -17.52 -9.39
C TYR A 256 -14.38 -17.51 -8.92
N ARG A 257 -13.52 -16.65 -9.46
CA ARG A 257 -12.10 -16.54 -9.05
C ARG A 257 -11.71 -15.15 -8.55
N ARG A 258 -12.71 -14.29 -8.30
CA ARG A 258 -12.51 -12.91 -7.87
C ARG A 258 -12.02 -12.81 -6.44
N VAL A 259 -12.39 -13.77 -5.58
CA VAL A 259 -12.18 -13.68 -4.13
C VAL A 259 -11.45 -14.91 -3.61
N GLY A 260 -10.41 -14.68 -2.82
CA GLY A 260 -9.76 -15.69 -1.99
C GLY A 260 -9.97 -15.37 -0.52
N ILE A 261 -10.23 -16.38 0.31
CA ILE A 261 -10.50 -16.21 1.75
C ILE A 261 -9.69 -17.24 2.51
N ALA A 262 -8.84 -16.78 3.43
CA ALA A 262 -8.10 -17.62 4.35
C ALA A 262 -8.53 -17.32 5.79
N LYS A 263 -8.79 -18.38 6.57
CA LYS A 263 -9.05 -18.28 8.00
C LYS A 263 -7.74 -18.12 8.77
N VAL A 264 -7.82 -17.40 9.88
CA VAL A 264 -6.70 -17.15 10.79
C VAL A 264 -7.10 -17.69 12.17
N ASN A 265 -6.24 -18.51 12.76
CA ASN A 265 -6.54 -19.17 14.03
C ASN A 265 -6.23 -18.30 15.26
N VAL A 266 -5.53 -17.18 15.06
CA VAL A 266 -5.10 -16.27 16.14
C VAL A 266 -5.82 -14.92 16.07
N PRO A 267 -6.02 -14.24 17.20
CA PRO A 267 -6.62 -12.90 17.21
C PRO A 267 -5.63 -11.87 16.64
N PHE A 268 -6.12 -11.01 15.74
CA PHE A 268 -5.34 -9.92 15.18
C PHE A 268 -6.13 -8.61 15.15
N ILE A 269 -5.42 -7.48 15.06
CA ILE A 269 -5.96 -6.14 15.02
C ILE A 269 -5.45 -5.45 13.76
N LYS A 270 -6.38 -4.80 13.07
CA LYS A 270 -6.10 -3.93 11.94
C LYS A 270 -6.01 -2.47 12.39
N THR A 271 -4.87 -1.83 12.15
CA THR A 271 -4.56 -0.45 12.52
C THR A 271 -5.22 0.54 11.57
N TYR A 272 -5.28 0.17 10.29
CA TYR A 272 -5.83 1.00 9.23
C TYR A 272 -7.19 0.46 8.78
N PRO A 273 -8.30 1.24 8.86
CA PRO A 273 -9.63 0.68 8.66
C PRO A 273 -9.87 0.23 7.21
N LYS A 274 -9.30 0.93 6.23
CA LYS A 274 -9.53 0.64 4.82
C LYS A 274 -8.76 -0.60 4.36
N PRO A 275 -9.25 -1.31 3.33
CA PRO A 275 -8.48 -2.36 2.67
C PRO A 275 -7.17 -1.80 2.12
N THR A 276 -6.12 -2.63 2.15
CA THR A 276 -4.86 -2.28 1.47
C THR A 276 -5.09 -2.44 -0.02
N ARG A 277 -4.94 -1.35 -0.78
CA ARG A 277 -5.11 -1.34 -2.23
C ARG A 277 -3.74 -1.50 -2.89
N ILE A 278 -3.59 -2.53 -3.72
CA ILE A 278 -2.38 -2.80 -4.50
C ILE A 278 -2.73 -2.58 -5.97
N ASP A 279 -2.21 -1.52 -6.57
CA ASP A 279 -2.54 -1.14 -7.95
C ASP A 279 -1.38 -0.55 -8.77
N SER A 280 -0.23 -0.23 -8.16
CA SER A 280 0.90 0.41 -8.85
C SER A 280 2.20 0.29 -8.04
N PHE A 281 3.34 0.68 -8.65
CA PHE A 281 4.69 0.69 -8.07
C PHE A 281 5.27 -0.69 -7.76
N SER A 282 5.72 -0.95 -6.54
CA SER A 282 6.35 -2.22 -6.13
C SER A 282 5.49 -3.02 -5.15
N GLY A 283 4.27 -2.55 -4.88
CA GLY A 283 3.41 -3.01 -3.79
C GLY A 283 3.97 -2.74 -2.37
N PRO A 284 3.15 -2.94 -1.33
CA PRO A 284 3.47 -2.58 0.05
C PRO A 284 4.29 -3.64 0.79
N GLU A 285 4.86 -3.24 1.92
CA GLU A 285 5.38 -4.14 2.95
C GLU A 285 4.54 -3.98 4.22
N ILE A 286 4.20 -5.10 4.87
CA ILE A 286 3.39 -5.14 6.08
C ILE A 286 4.13 -6.00 7.10
N ALA A 287 4.42 -5.43 8.28
CA ALA A 287 4.87 -6.22 9.42
C ALA A 287 3.66 -6.63 10.26
N PHE A 288 3.60 -7.88 10.63
CA PHE A 288 2.69 -8.41 11.65
C PHE A 288 3.51 -8.61 12.92
N ARG A 289 3.12 -7.97 14.01
CA ARG A 289 3.86 -8.02 15.27
C ARG A 289 2.95 -8.41 16.43
N LYS A 290 3.42 -9.34 17.25
CA LYS A 290 2.80 -9.69 18.52
C LYS A 290 2.75 -8.47 19.43
N ALA A 291 1.58 -8.20 19.99
CA ALA A 291 1.32 -7.09 20.88
C ALA A 291 0.34 -7.50 21.98
N GLU A 292 0.30 -6.72 23.05
CA GLU A 292 -0.75 -6.82 24.05
C GLU A 292 -1.81 -5.74 23.80
N PHE A 293 -3.07 -6.15 23.83
CA PHE A 293 -4.21 -5.25 23.73
C PHE A 293 -5.24 -5.62 24.78
N ARG A 294 -5.52 -4.68 25.70
CA ARG A 294 -6.46 -4.89 26.83
C ARG A 294 -6.20 -6.19 27.62
N GLY A 295 -4.93 -6.53 27.82
CA GLY A 295 -4.51 -7.73 28.57
C GLY A 295 -4.54 -9.04 27.77
N LYS A 296 -4.93 -9.01 26.49
CA LYS A 296 -4.89 -10.16 25.59
C LYS A 296 -3.72 -10.05 24.62
N THR A 297 -3.11 -11.20 24.31
CA THR A 297 -2.10 -11.30 23.25
C THR A 297 -2.79 -11.30 21.90
N VAL A 298 -2.35 -10.42 20.99
CA VAL A 298 -2.90 -10.25 19.65
C VAL A 298 -1.78 -9.97 18.65
N VAL A 299 -2.05 -10.13 17.36
CA VAL A 299 -1.15 -9.68 16.29
C VAL A 299 -1.63 -8.34 15.75
N LYS A 300 -0.73 -7.36 15.57
CA LYS A 300 -1.05 -6.06 15.01
C LYS A 300 -0.30 -5.83 13.71
N ASP A 301 -0.99 -5.31 12.70
CA ASP A 301 -0.37 -4.88 11.45
C ASP A 301 0.40 -3.56 11.61
N ARG A 302 1.48 -3.43 10.85
CA ARG A 302 2.28 -2.21 10.72
C ARG A 302 2.65 -2.04 9.26
N PHE A 303 1.95 -1.11 8.60
CA PHE A 303 2.22 -0.76 7.22
C PHE A 303 3.58 -0.05 7.09
N LEU A 304 4.39 -0.45 6.11
CA LEU A 304 5.74 0.06 5.83
C LEU A 304 6.62 0.14 7.10
N PRO A 305 7.02 -1.00 7.68
CA PRO A 305 7.72 -1.04 8.97
C PRO A 305 9.03 -0.22 9.00
N TRP A 306 9.73 -0.12 7.87
CA TRP A 306 10.94 0.69 7.71
C TRP A 306 10.68 2.20 7.64
N HIS A 307 9.47 2.63 7.27
CA HIS A 307 9.17 4.04 6.95
C HIS A 307 8.92 4.93 8.19
N HIS A 308 8.82 4.35 9.38
CA HIS A 308 8.48 5.08 10.61
C HIS A 308 9.41 4.73 11.78
N GLY A 309 10.66 4.42 11.43
CA GLY A 309 11.73 4.08 12.35
C GLY A 309 12.59 5.29 12.72
N PHE A 310 13.90 5.16 12.54
CA PHE A 310 14.87 6.17 12.96
C PHE A 310 14.82 7.47 12.14
N SER A 311 14.72 7.37 10.81
CA SER A 311 14.63 8.50 9.88
C SER A 311 13.43 9.41 10.18
N HIS A 312 12.31 8.87 10.63
CA HIS A 312 11.11 9.65 10.93
C HIS A 312 11.04 10.05 12.41
N SER A 313 12.17 10.49 12.97
CA SER A 313 12.26 10.82 14.39
C SER A 313 12.85 12.19 14.68
N LEU A 314 12.56 12.70 15.89
CA LEU A 314 13.14 13.95 16.37
C LEU A 314 14.65 13.81 16.60
N THR A 315 15.10 12.62 17.02
CA THR A 315 16.52 12.31 17.18
C THR A 315 17.27 12.45 15.85
N ALA A 316 16.74 11.88 14.77
CA ALA A 316 17.37 12.00 13.44
C ALA A 316 17.37 13.45 12.94
N GLY A 317 16.28 14.21 13.18
CA GLY A 317 16.23 15.63 12.83
C GLY A 317 17.26 16.48 13.58
N PHE A 318 17.49 16.19 14.87
CA PHE A 318 18.54 16.85 15.64
C PHE A 318 19.93 16.58 15.04
N LEU A 319 20.23 15.31 14.73
CA LEU A 319 21.51 14.93 14.12
C LEU A 319 21.69 15.56 12.74
N ALA A 320 20.65 15.60 11.91
CA ALA A 320 20.68 16.26 10.61
C ALA A 320 21.01 17.75 10.74
N GLY A 321 20.39 18.45 11.71
CA GLY A 321 20.70 19.85 12.02
C GLY A 321 22.15 20.08 12.43
N VAL A 322 22.68 19.22 13.32
CA VAL A 322 24.09 19.28 13.77
C VAL A 322 25.06 19.06 12.61
N ILE A 323 24.78 18.08 11.74
CA ILE A 323 25.60 17.77 10.56
C ILE A 323 25.61 18.96 9.59
N ILE A 324 24.44 19.54 9.30
CA ILE A 324 24.31 20.69 8.39
C ILE A 324 25.04 21.91 8.96
N TYR A 325 24.87 22.19 10.26
CA TYR A 325 25.62 23.26 10.94
C TYR A 325 27.13 23.07 10.78
N ALA A 326 27.65 21.90 11.15
CA ALA A 326 29.07 21.61 11.10
C ALA A 326 29.63 21.73 9.68
N LEU A 327 28.93 21.17 8.69
CA LEU A 327 29.32 21.24 7.28
C LEU A 327 29.42 22.69 6.79
N PHE A 328 28.40 23.51 7.02
CA PHE A 328 28.39 24.89 6.52
C PHE A 328 29.27 25.83 7.33
N ALA A 329 29.50 25.54 8.61
CA ALA A 329 30.52 26.24 9.41
C ALA A 329 31.92 25.98 8.84
N LEU A 330 32.24 24.74 8.46
CA LEU A 330 33.51 24.38 7.82
C LEU A 330 33.69 25.04 6.45
N LEU A 331 32.60 25.22 5.70
CA LEU A 331 32.60 25.95 4.42
C LEU A 331 32.66 27.48 4.57
N GLY A 332 32.70 28.00 5.79
CA GLY A 332 32.79 29.44 6.06
C GLY A 332 31.48 30.21 5.82
N TYR A 333 30.33 29.54 5.86
CA TYR A 333 29.04 30.20 5.75
C TYR A 333 28.65 30.90 7.06
N ASN A 334 28.51 32.22 6.99
CA ASN A 334 28.29 33.10 8.15
C ASN A 334 27.02 32.76 8.95
N HIS A 335 25.98 32.25 8.29
CA HIS A 335 24.69 31.93 8.90
C HIS A 335 24.47 30.42 9.06
N SER A 336 25.57 29.68 9.27
CA SER A 336 25.57 28.22 9.41
C SER A 336 24.75 27.72 10.61
N LEU A 337 24.73 28.46 11.73
CA LEU A 337 23.94 28.08 12.91
C LEU A 337 22.44 28.19 12.62
N GLU A 338 21.99 29.32 12.06
CA GLU A 338 20.62 29.53 11.65
C GLU A 338 20.19 28.48 10.61
N LEU A 339 21.07 28.12 9.68
CA LEU A 339 20.81 27.08 8.69
C LEU A 339 20.65 25.70 9.33
N GLY A 340 21.51 25.33 10.28
CA GLY A 340 21.41 24.07 11.01
C GLY A 340 20.11 23.97 11.81
N LEU A 341 19.72 25.05 12.50
CA LEU A 341 18.46 25.12 13.23
C LEU A 341 17.24 25.07 12.30
N ALA A 342 17.26 25.83 11.19
CA ALA A 342 16.20 25.80 10.19
C ALA A 342 16.03 24.40 9.59
N SER A 343 17.13 23.71 9.32
CA SER A 343 17.13 22.35 8.77
C SER A 343 16.62 21.31 9.76
N MET A 344 16.97 21.45 11.05
CA MET A 344 16.40 20.64 12.13
C MET A 344 14.89 20.84 12.24
N ILE A 345 14.42 22.09 12.25
CA ILE A 345 12.99 22.42 12.32
C ILE A 345 12.27 21.89 11.08
N GLY A 346 12.82 22.06 9.88
CA GLY A 346 12.27 21.53 8.64
C GLY A 346 12.10 20.00 8.70
N TYR A 347 13.12 19.30 9.21
CA TYR A 347 13.06 17.86 9.43
C TYR A 347 11.97 17.47 10.45
N TRP A 348 11.88 18.18 11.57
CA TRP A 348 10.85 17.92 12.57
C TRP A 348 9.45 18.22 12.06
N LEU A 349 9.27 19.24 11.23
CA LEU A 349 7.99 19.51 10.58
C LEU A 349 7.53 18.34 9.72
N HIS A 350 8.44 17.68 8.98
CA HIS A 350 8.12 16.43 8.28
C HIS A 350 7.57 15.37 9.24
N VAL A 351 8.29 15.11 10.35
CA VAL A 351 7.87 14.12 11.35
C VAL A 351 6.51 14.48 11.97
N PHE A 352 6.27 15.75 12.28
CA PHE A 352 4.99 16.20 12.82
C PHE A 352 3.84 16.10 11.81
N GLU A 353 4.11 16.39 10.54
CA GLU A 353 3.12 16.27 9.46
C GLU A 353 2.69 14.82 9.24
N ASP A 354 3.60 13.87 9.38
CA ASP A 354 3.26 12.45 9.36
C ASP A 354 2.51 12.01 10.60
N GLN A 355 2.76 12.65 11.75
CA GLN A 355 1.97 12.44 12.96
C GLN A 355 0.51 12.88 12.78
N LEU A 356 0.18 13.77 11.83
CA LEU A 356 -1.20 14.12 11.50
C LEU A 356 -1.94 12.96 10.79
N GLY A 357 -1.21 12.03 10.19
CA GLY A 357 -1.73 10.88 9.44
C GLY A 357 -2.19 9.70 10.32
N PHE A 358 -2.36 8.53 9.70
CA PHE A 358 -2.74 7.29 10.39
C PHE A 358 -1.56 6.53 10.99
N MET A 359 -0.40 6.61 10.34
CA MET A 359 0.76 5.76 10.63
C MET A 359 1.51 6.25 11.87
N GLY A 360 1.71 7.57 12.01
CA GLY A 360 2.53 8.14 13.09
C GLY A 360 4.00 7.73 12.97
N SER A 361 4.80 8.04 14.00
CA SER A 361 6.24 7.76 13.98
C SER A 361 6.80 7.34 15.34
N ASN A 362 7.97 6.69 15.35
CA ASN A 362 8.77 6.56 16.56
C ASN A 362 9.53 7.88 16.81
N LEU A 363 9.09 8.66 17.79
CA LEU A 363 9.55 10.05 17.95
C LEU A 363 10.98 10.17 18.52
N LEU A 364 11.40 9.26 19.41
CA LEU A 364 12.65 9.37 20.17
C LEU A 364 13.49 8.06 20.19
N PRO A 365 13.76 7.39 19.06
CA PRO A 365 14.71 6.30 19.02
C PRO A 365 16.13 6.80 19.35
N PRO A 366 17.00 5.98 19.98
CA PRO A 366 16.76 4.62 20.43
C PRO A 366 16.08 4.52 21.81
N ILE A 367 15.67 5.64 22.43
CA ILE A 367 15.03 5.66 23.75
C ILE A 367 13.66 4.96 23.69
N THR A 368 12.87 5.25 22.65
CA THR A 368 11.58 4.60 22.37
C THR A 368 11.72 3.59 21.23
N LYS A 369 10.97 2.47 21.34
CA LYS A 369 10.94 1.41 20.31
C LYS A 369 9.63 1.37 19.52
N ASP A 370 8.54 1.79 20.15
CA ASP A 370 7.22 1.72 19.54
C ASP A 370 6.82 3.02 18.85
N VAL A 371 5.93 2.88 17.87
CA VAL A 371 5.36 4.00 17.11
C VAL A 371 4.28 4.66 17.94
N VAL A 372 4.34 5.98 18.03
CA VAL A 372 3.24 6.78 18.56
C VAL A 372 2.18 6.88 17.47
N PRO A 373 0.94 6.41 17.69
CA PRO A 373 -0.11 6.47 16.67
C PRO A 373 -0.41 7.91 16.22
N GLY A 374 -0.64 8.09 14.93
CA GLY A 374 -0.99 9.40 14.37
C GLY A 374 -2.39 9.89 14.76
N PHE A 375 -2.66 11.16 14.48
CA PHE A 375 -3.93 11.84 14.76
C PHE A 375 -5.06 11.49 13.78
N LYS A 376 -4.81 10.67 12.75
CA LYS A 376 -5.86 10.16 11.84
C LYS A 376 -6.66 11.30 11.18
N LEU A 377 -6.01 12.43 10.86
CA LEU A 377 -6.67 13.56 10.18
C LEU A 377 -6.87 13.30 8.70
N GLY A 378 -6.06 12.41 8.11
CA GLY A 378 -6.22 11.95 6.74
C GLY A 378 -5.04 11.13 6.26
N GLU A 379 -5.16 10.60 5.06
CA GLU A 379 -4.14 9.80 4.41
C GLU A 379 -3.07 10.69 3.75
N SER A 380 -1.90 10.12 3.45
CA SER A 380 -0.82 10.82 2.74
C SER A 380 -1.29 11.43 1.41
N GLY A 381 -2.25 10.78 0.73
CA GLY A 381 -2.88 11.26 -0.50
C GLY A 381 -4.06 12.22 -0.33
N SER A 382 -4.41 12.64 0.90
CA SER A 382 -5.53 13.56 1.13
C SER A 382 -5.24 14.93 0.53
N GLY A 383 -5.92 15.27 -0.58
CA GLY A 383 -5.76 16.57 -1.23
C GLY A 383 -6.03 17.73 -0.28
N LEU A 384 -7.02 17.58 0.63
CA LEU A 384 -7.37 18.60 1.61
C LEU A 384 -6.22 18.85 2.61
N ASN A 385 -5.65 17.80 3.20
CA ASN A 385 -4.60 17.96 4.21
C ASN A 385 -3.30 18.50 3.59
N ASN A 386 -2.94 18.00 2.40
CA ASN A 386 -1.79 18.52 1.67
C ASN A 386 -1.99 20.01 1.31
N PHE A 387 -3.18 20.38 0.83
CA PHE A 387 -3.51 21.77 0.53
C PHE A 387 -3.45 22.66 1.78
N SER A 388 -4.11 22.27 2.87
CA SER A 388 -4.15 23.06 4.11
C SER A 388 -2.76 23.30 4.69
N THR A 389 -1.89 22.30 4.63
CA THR A 389 -0.51 22.39 5.13
C THR A 389 0.35 23.26 4.23
N ALA A 390 0.36 22.97 2.92
CA ALA A 390 1.12 23.77 1.97
C ALA A 390 0.69 25.24 1.99
N TRP A 391 -0.62 25.51 2.07
CA TRP A 391 -1.15 26.86 2.19
C TRP A 391 -0.71 27.54 3.48
N LEU A 392 -0.69 26.82 4.61
CA LEU A 392 -0.24 27.37 5.89
C LEU A 392 1.23 27.78 5.79
N MET A 393 2.06 26.93 5.19
CA MET A 393 3.49 27.20 5.03
C MET A 393 3.74 28.38 4.08
N ILE A 394 3.00 28.48 2.97
CA ILE A 394 3.05 29.63 2.06
C ILE A 394 2.60 30.91 2.79
N ALA A 395 1.52 30.85 3.58
CA ALA A 395 1.05 31.98 4.37
C ALA A 395 2.12 32.47 5.37
N LEU A 396 2.80 31.54 6.05
CA LEU A 396 3.90 31.85 6.97
C LEU A 396 5.11 32.46 6.24
N MET A 397 5.46 31.96 5.05
CA MET A 397 6.53 32.53 4.23
C MET A 397 6.20 33.98 3.81
N ILE A 398 5.00 34.23 3.27
CA ILE A 398 4.57 35.58 2.88
C ILE A 398 4.59 36.51 4.09
N TRP A 399 4.10 36.03 5.23
CA TRP A 399 4.10 36.79 6.48
C TRP A 399 5.52 37.15 6.94
N ASN A 400 6.45 36.19 6.95
CA ASN A 400 7.85 36.41 7.34
C ASN A 400 8.59 37.31 6.35
N PHE A 401 8.43 37.11 5.04
CA PHE A 401 9.02 37.99 4.03
C PHE A 401 8.51 39.42 4.16
N ASN A 402 7.22 39.62 4.43
CA ASN A 402 6.70 40.95 4.69
C ASN A 402 7.29 41.57 5.96
N ARG A 403 7.34 40.80 7.05
CA ARG A 403 7.80 41.25 8.37
C ARG A 403 9.28 41.63 8.38
N PHE A 404 10.13 40.87 7.67
CA PHE A 404 11.58 41.05 7.67
C PHE A 404 12.11 41.91 6.52
N THR A 405 11.22 42.44 5.67
CA THR A 405 11.59 43.36 4.59
C THR A 405 11.29 44.80 4.98
N ASN A 406 12.26 45.69 4.75
CA ASN A 406 12.14 47.12 4.96
C ASN A 406 12.47 47.86 3.64
N PRO A 407 11.59 48.76 3.14
CA PRO A 407 10.22 49.00 3.59
C PRO A 407 9.34 47.76 3.40
N ARG A 408 8.30 47.63 4.24
CA ARG A 408 7.36 46.49 4.17
C ARG A 408 6.63 46.50 2.81
N PRO A 409 6.66 45.40 2.05
CA PRO A 409 5.94 45.30 0.78
C PRO A 409 4.42 45.46 0.94
N ILE A 410 3.85 44.90 2.01
CA ILE A 410 2.43 44.95 2.35
C ILE A 410 2.27 45.83 3.60
N PRO A 411 1.70 47.05 3.47
CA PRO A 411 1.61 48.03 4.56
C PRO A 411 0.44 47.73 5.52
N ILE A 412 0.37 46.50 6.03
CA ILE A 412 -0.63 46.04 6.99
C ILE A 412 0.09 45.51 8.26
N ALA A 413 -0.57 45.60 9.40
CA ALA A 413 -0.07 45.02 10.66
C ALA A 413 0.12 43.50 10.55
N ASP A 414 1.19 42.98 11.16
CA ASP A 414 1.63 41.58 11.00
C ASP A 414 0.56 40.55 11.37
N TRP A 415 -0.17 40.78 12.48
CA TRP A 415 -1.23 39.88 12.92
C TRP A 415 -2.43 39.88 11.96
N LYS A 416 -2.77 41.04 11.37
CA LYS A 416 -3.88 41.16 10.40
C LYS A 416 -3.54 40.41 9.13
N LEU A 417 -2.32 40.60 8.62
CA LEU A 417 -1.85 39.89 7.43
C LEU A 417 -1.86 38.38 7.66
N LEU A 418 -1.31 37.91 8.78
CA LEU A 418 -1.29 36.49 9.09
C LEU A 418 -2.71 35.90 9.15
N LEU A 419 -3.62 36.56 9.87
CA LEU A 419 -5.01 36.09 10.03
C LEU A 419 -5.74 36.00 8.68
N LEU A 420 -5.52 36.97 7.78
CA LEU A 420 -6.10 36.95 6.43
C LEU A 420 -5.55 35.79 5.58
N LEU A 421 -4.25 35.47 5.74
CA LEU A 421 -3.59 34.44 4.93
C LEU A 421 -3.92 33.01 5.40
N ILE A 422 -4.03 32.76 6.71
CA ILE A 422 -4.18 31.40 7.25
C ILE A 422 -5.60 30.82 7.15
N TRP A 423 -6.60 31.62 6.78
CA TRP A 423 -8.01 31.22 6.79
C TRP A 423 -8.31 29.93 6.00
N PRO A 424 -7.77 29.74 4.78
CA PRO A 424 -7.96 28.49 4.02
C PRO A 424 -7.42 27.25 4.74
N SER A 425 -6.28 27.38 5.43
CA SER A 425 -5.71 26.30 6.25
C SER A 425 -6.58 25.98 7.46
N ILE A 426 -7.08 27.00 8.17
CA ILE A 426 -8.00 26.83 9.31
C ILE A 426 -9.24 26.06 8.87
N ILE A 427 -9.88 26.47 7.77
CA ILE A 427 -11.08 25.83 7.25
C ILE A 427 -10.79 24.37 6.88
N GLY A 428 -9.72 24.13 6.12
CA GLY A 428 -9.41 22.77 5.67
C GLY A 428 -9.04 21.82 6.81
N TYR A 429 -8.29 22.29 7.81
CA TYR A 429 -8.04 21.51 9.02
C TYR A 429 -9.29 21.29 9.87
N ALA A 430 -10.18 22.27 10.00
CA ALA A 430 -11.46 22.10 10.69
C ALA A 430 -12.29 20.99 10.04
N VAL A 431 -12.38 20.98 8.70
CA VAL A 431 -13.06 19.91 7.95
C VAL A 431 -12.37 18.55 8.17
N ALA A 432 -11.03 18.50 8.14
CA ALA A 432 -10.27 17.27 8.38
C ALA A 432 -10.50 16.71 9.80
N ILE A 433 -10.52 17.57 10.82
CA ILE A 433 -10.79 17.22 12.21
C ILE A 433 -12.21 16.64 12.37
N ILE A 434 -13.22 17.30 11.79
CA ILE A 434 -14.61 16.82 11.82
C ILE A 434 -14.71 15.42 11.19
N LYS A 435 -14.07 15.20 10.04
CA LYS A 435 -14.01 13.88 9.40
C LYS A 435 -13.28 12.85 10.26
N SER A 436 -12.18 13.25 10.91
CA SER A 436 -11.41 12.40 11.80
C SER A 436 -12.23 11.90 12.99
N PHE A 437 -13.08 12.74 13.60
CA PHE A 437 -13.96 12.29 14.67
C PHE A 437 -14.90 11.16 14.26
N LYS A 438 -15.47 11.24 13.05
CA LYS A 438 -16.33 10.16 12.51
C LYS A 438 -15.53 8.86 12.36
N ILE A 439 -14.34 8.93 11.76
CA ILE A 439 -13.47 7.77 11.55
C ILE A 439 -13.00 7.18 12.89
N ARG A 440 -12.58 8.01 13.84
CA ARG A 440 -12.15 7.56 15.18
C ARG A 440 -13.28 6.85 15.91
N ARG A 441 -14.51 7.35 15.80
CA ARG A 441 -15.69 6.72 16.41
C ARG A 441 -16.00 5.37 15.75
N GLU A 442 -15.89 5.28 14.44
CA GLU A 442 -16.06 4.03 13.70
C GLU A 442 -14.98 3.00 14.05
N VAL A 443 -13.71 3.41 14.07
CA VAL A 443 -12.60 2.58 14.52
C VAL A 443 -12.78 2.15 15.97
N ALA A 444 -13.19 3.04 16.87
CA ALA A 444 -13.42 2.69 18.28
C ALA A 444 -14.56 1.66 18.41
N ARG A 445 -15.67 1.83 17.69
CA ARG A 445 -16.77 0.85 17.67
C ARG A 445 -16.34 -0.50 17.13
N LEU A 446 -15.56 -0.50 16.05
CA LEU A 446 -14.97 -1.72 15.49
C LEU A 446 -14.08 -2.39 16.53
N MET A 447 -13.15 -1.66 17.15
CA MET A 447 -12.26 -2.18 18.20
C MET A 447 -13.01 -2.70 19.44
N ASP A 448 -14.08 -2.03 19.87
CA ASP A 448 -14.91 -2.47 21.00
C ASP A 448 -15.72 -3.72 20.64
N TYR A 449 -16.29 -3.77 19.44
CA TYR A 449 -16.92 -4.98 18.90
C TYR A 449 -15.92 -6.15 18.87
N TYR A 450 -14.67 -5.92 18.45
CA TYR A 450 -13.61 -6.92 18.40
C TYR A 450 -13.17 -7.42 19.79
N THR A 451 -13.21 -6.56 20.81
CA THR A 451 -12.82 -6.95 22.18
C THR A 451 -13.90 -7.83 22.83
N ASN A 452 -15.16 -7.60 22.47
CA ASN A 452 -16.31 -8.28 23.07
C ASN A 452 -16.72 -9.56 22.32
N LEU A 453 -16.29 -9.76 21.08
CA LEU A 453 -16.62 -10.97 20.31
C LEU A 453 -16.14 -12.25 20.99
N ASP A 454 -14.90 -12.27 21.50
CA ASP A 454 -14.39 -13.39 22.30
C ASP A 454 -15.21 -13.60 23.59
N ALA A 455 -15.76 -12.53 24.19
CA ALA A 455 -16.61 -12.65 25.37
C ALA A 455 -18.00 -13.19 25.02
N PHE A 456 -18.47 -12.97 23.78
CA PHE A 456 -19.68 -13.60 23.24
C PHE A 456 -19.44 -15.07 22.90
N GLU A 457 -18.28 -15.43 22.33
CA GLU A 457 -17.87 -16.83 22.11
C GLU A 457 -17.72 -17.59 23.45
N GLU A 458 -17.07 -16.99 24.47
CA GLU A 458 -17.01 -17.56 25.83
C GLU A 458 -18.41 -17.64 26.49
N LEU A 459 -19.31 -16.67 26.25
CA LEU A 459 -20.68 -16.73 26.77
C LEU A 459 -21.55 -17.77 26.05
N GLU A 460 -21.31 -18.06 24.77
CA GLU A 460 -21.96 -19.16 24.05
C GLU A 460 -21.38 -20.53 24.48
N GLU A 461 -20.08 -20.63 24.74
CA GLU A 461 -19.45 -21.86 25.26
C GLU A 461 -19.81 -22.16 26.72
N VAL A 462 -19.98 -21.14 27.55
CA VAL A 462 -20.38 -21.28 28.97
C VAL A 462 -21.91 -21.27 29.14
N GLY A 463 -22.63 -20.72 28.17
CA GLY A 463 -24.08 -20.58 28.15
C GLY A 463 -24.74 -21.40 27.06
N GLY A 464 -24.74 -22.73 27.23
CA GLY A 464 -25.72 -23.56 26.56
C GLY A 464 -27.14 -23.14 26.97
N ILE A 465 -27.83 -22.43 26.07
CA ILE A 465 -29.30 -22.38 25.98
C ILE A 465 -29.67 -22.64 24.52
#